data_AF-A0A6L6U6K9-F1
#
_entry.id   AF-A0A6L6U6K9-F1
#
_cell.length_a   1.000
_cell.length_b   1.000
_cell.length_c   1.000
_cell.angle_alpha   90.00
_cell.angle_beta   90.00
_cell.angle_gamma   90.00
#
_symmetry.space_group_name_H-M   'P 1'
#
loop_
_entity.id
_entity.type
_entity.pdbx_description
1 polymer ?
#
loop_
_entity_poly.entity_id
_entity_poly.type
_entity_poly.pdbx_seq_one_letter_code
_entity_poly.pdbx_strand_id
1 'polypeptide(L)'
;MKTDLSKYDNSWYNPGSKVKRLLWYYISWLFFEGGWNISSGLKVFWLRRFGAQIGKGVVIKPKVTIKYPWKLSIGNHCWIGESVWIDNLDQVTLEDNVCISQGALLLCGNHNYKVSGFDLFVKPILLKEGSWVGAKSNVAPGVIFESHAVLSLGSVATSNLEAYGIYSGNPAIKVKTRKLDN
;
A
#
# COMPACT_ATOMS: atom_id res chain seq x y z
N MET A 1 20.97 -27.42 -1.67
CA MET A 1 21.17 -26.01 -1.25
C MET A 1 20.35 -25.78 0.01
N LYS A 2 20.86 -25.07 1.02
CA LYS A 2 20.15 -24.73 2.27
C LYS A 2 19.99 -23.21 2.38
N THR A 3 18.98 -22.75 3.10
CA THR A 3 18.83 -21.32 3.46
C THR A 3 20.00 -20.90 4.36
N ASP A 4 20.57 -19.74 4.06
CA ASP A 4 21.72 -19.15 4.75
C ASP A 4 21.58 -17.62 4.73
N LEU A 5 21.00 -17.07 5.79
CA LEU A 5 20.72 -15.62 5.89
C LEU A 5 21.98 -14.77 6.03
N SER A 6 23.15 -15.37 6.29
CA SER A 6 24.42 -14.64 6.27
C SER A 6 24.80 -14.17 4.85
N LYS A 7 24.18 -14.77 3.84
CA LYS A 7 24.34 -14.44 2.42
C LYS A 7 23.24 -13.52 1.87
N TYR A 8 22.39 -12.97 2.74
CA TYR A 8 21.36 -12.00 2.34
C TYR A 8 22.00 -10.80 1.63
N ASP A 9 21.56 -10.52 0.41
CA ASP A 9 22.00 -9.37 -0.37
C ASP A 9 20.83 -8.47 -0.74
N ASN A 10 20.97 -7.18 -0.43
CA ASN A 10 20.08 -6.12 -0.87
C ASN A 10 20.86 -4.87 -1.31
N SER A 11 22.12 -5.03 -1.69
CA SER A 11 23.00 -3.94 -2.14
C SER A 11 22.44 -3.16 -3.33
N TRP A 12 21.67 -3.83 -4.20
CA TRP A 12 20.95 -3.21 -5.32
C TRP A 12 19.80 -2.28 -4.88
N TYR A 13 19.26 -2.49 -3.68
CA TYR A 13 18.05 -1.83 -3.23
C TYR A 13 18.36 -0.45 -2.64
N ASN A 14 17.73 0.59 -3.21
CA ASN A 14 17.83 1.95 -2.71
C ASN A 14 16.56 2.35 -1.93
N PRO A 15 16.60 2.37 -0.58
CA PRO A 15 15.48 2.85 0.24
C PRO A 15 15.42 4.39 0.33
N GLY A 16 16.39 5.13 -0.21
CA GLY A 16 16.56 6.56 -0.02
C GLY A 16 17.48 6.93 1.15
N SER A 17 17.78 8.22 1.27
CA SER A 17 18.73 8.78 2.25
C SER A 17 18.42 8.35 3.69
N LYS A 18 19.46 7.94 4.43
CA LYS A 18 19.36 7.56 5.86
C LYS A 18 18.76 8.70 6.71
N VAL A 19 19.18 9.95 6.45
CA VAL A 19 18.66 11.13 7.15
C VAL A 19 17.17 11.30 6.88
N LYS A 20 16.76 11.20 5.61
CA LYS A 20 15.35 11.31 5.21
C LYS A 20 14.49 10.25 5.88
N ARG A 21 14.98 9.00 5.94
CA ARG A 21 14.31 7.88 6.62
C ARG A 21 14.18 8.11 8.12
N LEU A 22 15.25 8.59 8.77
CA LEU A 22 15.24 8.89 10.20
C LEU A 22 14.24 9.99 10.53
N LEU A 23 14.26 11.10 9.79
CA LEU A 23 13.30 12.18 9.98
C LEU A 23 11.87 11.71 9.73
N TRP A 24 11.66 10.90 8.69
CA TRP A 24 10.34 10.34 8.39
C TRP A 24 9.84 9.45 9.52
N TYR A 25 10.70 8.63 10.12
CA TYR A 25 10.31 7.75 11.22
C TYR A 25 9.67 8.54 12.38
N TYR A 26 10.31 9.63 12.82
CA TYR A 26 9.76 10.47 13.89
C TYR A 26 8.48 11.21 13.47
N ILE A 27 8.41 11.70 12.24
CA ILE A 27 7.21 12.35 11.70
C ILE A 27 6.04 11.36 11.57
N SER A 28 6.29 10.14 11.10
CA SER A 28 5.30 9.05 11.00
C SER A 28 4.76 8.70 12.38
N TRP A 29 5.67 8.44 13.33
CA TRP A 29 5.32 8.13 14.71
C TRP A 29 4.44 9.22 15.33
N LEU A 30 4.85 10.49 15.17
CA LEU A 30 4.14 11.62 15.77
C LEU A 30 2.80 11.89 15.07
N PHE A 31 2.76 12.04 13.74
CA PHE A 31 1.57 12.57 13.05
C PHE A 31 0.65 11.51 12.42
N PHE A 32 1.08 10.25 12.34
CA PHE A 32 0.32 9.20 11.67
C PHE A 32 -0.04 8.08 12.65
N GLU A 33 0.95 7.53 13.34
CA GLU A 33 0.80 6.36 14.21
C GLU A 33 0.27 6.72 15.61
N GLY A 34 0.62 7.91 16.13
CA GLY A 34 0.29 8.37 17.48
C GLY A 34 -1.20 8.55 17.81
N GLY A 35 -2.12 8.30 16.88
CA GLY A 35 -3.57 8.27 17.12
C GLY A 35 -4.24 9.62 17.41
N TRP A 36 -3.52 10.62 17.92
CA TRP A 36 -4.04 11.94 18.29
C TRP A 36 -4.35 12.83 17.08
N ASN A 37 -3.62 12.67 15.97
CA ASN A 37 -3.80 13.49 14.79
C ASN A 37 -4.97 12.97 13.94
N ILE A 38 -6.14 13.60 14.07
CA ILE A 38 -7.31 13.32 13.24
C ILE A 38 -7.30 14.08 11.90
N SER A 39 -6.46 15.10 11.74
CA SER A 39 -6.44 15.94 10.55
C SER A 39 -5.80 15.21 9.37
N SER A 40 -6.56 15.10 8.27
CA SER A 40 -6.02 14.58 7.00
C SER A 40 -5.11 15.62 6.34
N GLY A 41 -5.43 16.91 6.43
CA GLY A 41 -4.62 17.99 5.83
C GLY A 41 -3.19 18.04 6.37
N LEU A 42 -3.01 17.86 7.69
CA LEU A 42 -1.69 17.83 8.32
C LEU A 42 -0.87 16.61 7.88
N LYS A 43 -1.51 15.45 7.75
CA LYS A 43 -0.86 14.24 7.22
C LYS A 43 -0.42 14.45 5.77
N VAL A 44 -1.30 15.00 4.93
CA VAL A 44 -1.01 15.31 3.53
C VAL A 44 0.13 16.32 3.40
N PHE A 45 0.18 17.35 4.25
CA PHE A 45 1.29 18.30 4.30
C PHE A 45 2.63 17.58 4.49
N TRP A 46 2.75 16.76 5.53
CA TRP A 46 3.99 16.03 5.81
C TRP A 46 4.35 15.05 4.69
N LEU A 47 3.39 14.29 4.17
CA LEU A 47 3.65 13.36 3.06
C LEU A 47 4.23 14.09 1.83
N ARG A 48 3.64 15.22 1.45
CA ARG A 48 4.15 16.06 0.33
C ARG A 48 5.55 16.59 0.61
N ARG A 49 5.85 17.03 1.85
CA ARG A 49 7.20 17.47 2.24
C ARG A 49 8.24 16.36 2.13
N PHE A 50 7.84 15.10 2.31
CA PHE A 50 8.72 13.95 2.15
C PHE A 50 8.72 13.35 0.73
N GLY A 51 8.00 13.96 -0.22
CA GLY A 51 8.06 13.64 -1.65
C GLY A 51 6.92 12.79 -2.18
N ALA A 52 5.84 12.59 -1.41
CA ALA A 52 4.64 11.96 -1.94
C ALA A 52 3.90 12.90 -2.90
N GLN A 53 3.29 12.33 -3.93
CA GLN A 53 2.35 13.03 -4.80
C GLN A 53 0.94 12.75 -4.31
N ILE A 54 0.19 13.79 -3.93
CA ILE A 54 -1.14 13.62 -3.33
C ILE A 54 -2.10 14.62 -3.96
N GLY A 55 -3.23 14.13 -4.48
CA GLY A 55 -4.33 14.91 -5.03
C GLY A 55 -5.15 15.67 -3.98
N LYS A 56 -6.36 16.08 -4.38
CA LYS A 56 -7.30 16.85 -3.55
C LYS A 56 -8.27 15.92 -2.81
N GLY A 57 -8.79 16.38 -1.68
CA GLY A 57 -9.86 15.66 -0.96
C GLY A 57 -9.46 14.29 -0.38
N VAL A 58 -8.16 14.01 -0.23
CA VAL A 58 -7.68 12.74 0.33
C VAL A 58 -7.94 12.70 1.83
N VAL A 59 -8.57 11.61 2.29
CA VAL A 59 -8.83 11.33 3.69
C VAL A 59 -7.86 10.27 4.19
N ILE A 60 -7.12 10.59 5.25
CA ILE A 60 -6.16 9.67 5.90
C ILE A 60 -6.50 9.58 7.38
N LYS A 61 -7.02 8.41 7.76
CA LYS A 61 -7.43 8.14 9.13
C LYS A 61 -6.23 7.96 10.08
N PRO A 62 -6.44 7.97 11.40
CA PRO A 62 -5.38 7.72 12.37
C PRO A 62 -4.75 6.33 12.23
N LYS A 63 -3.55 6.17 12.80
CA LYS A 63 -2.81 4.91 12.89
C LYS A 63 -2.37 4.31 11.54
N VAL A 64 -2.36 5.11 10.47
CA VAL A 64 -1.85 4.69 9.17
C VAL A 64 -0.32 4.64 9.19
N THR A 65 0.28 3.58 8.68
CA THR A 65 1.74 3.45 8.54
C THR A 65 2.11 3.53 7.06
N ILE A 66 3.01 4.46 6.70
CA ILE A 66 3.55 4.60 5.35
C ILE A 66 5.06 4.50 5.44
N LYS A 67 5.67 3.54 4.71
CA LYS A 67 7.10 3.28 4.83
C LYS A 67 7.96 4.39 4.22
N TYR A 68 7.71 4.75 2.97
CA TYR A 68 8.51 5.69 2.19
C TYR A 68 7.62 6.66 1.40
N PRO A 69 7.31 7.86 1.90
CA PRO A 69 6.44 8.81 1.20
C PRO A 69 6.88 9.15 -0.22
N TRP A 70 8.18 9.13 -0.51
CA TRP A 70 8.73 9.37 -1.85
C TRP A 70 8.51 8.25 -2.86
N LYS A 71 7.85 7.15 -2.46
CA LYS A 71 7.40 6.05 -3.32
C LYS A 71 5.87 5.92 -3.28
N LEU A 72 5.17 7.04 -3.08
CA LEU A 72 3.72 7.07 -2.91
C LEU A 72 3.10 8.14 -3.80
N SER A 73 2.14 7.71 -4.62
CA SER A 73 1.27 8.58 -5.40
C SER A 73 -0.19 8.27 -5.06
N ILE A 74 -0.96 9.31 -4.72
CA ILE A 74 -2.37 9.22 -4.39
C ILE A 74 -3.13 10.25 -5.22
N GLY A 75 -4.15 9.79 -5.94
CA GLY A 75 -5.06 10.62 -6.72
C GLY A 75 -5.98 11.49 -5.87
N ASN A 76 -7.04 11.97 -6.50
CA ASN A 76 -8.07 12.77 -5.86
C ASN A 76 -9.10 11.90 -5.15
N HIS A 77 -9.66 12.41 -4.06
CA HIS A 77 -10.80 11.83 -3.35
C HIS A 77 -10.58 10.38 -2.86
N CYS A 78 -9.31 9.99 -2.64
CA CYS A 78 -9.00 8.68 -2.05
C CYS A 78 -9.29 8.66 -0.55
N TRP A 79 -9.62 7.47 -0.05
CA TRP A 79 -9.83 7.21 1.37
C TRP A 79 -8.88 6.14 1.88
N ILE A 80 -8.14 6.45 2.94
CA ILE A 80 -7.26 5.50 3.63
C ILE A 80 -7.76 5.33 5.07
N GLY A 81 -8.25 4.12 5.34
CA GLY A 81 -8.84 3.70 6.62
C GLY A 81 -7.82 3.58 7.74
N GLU A 82 -8.33 3.40 8.96
CA GLU A 82 -7.51 3.29 10.17
C GLU A 82 -6.59 2.08 10.12
N SER A 83 -5.39 2.20 10.67
CA SER A 83 -4.45 1.08 10.79
C SER A 83 -4.05 0.41 9.46
N VAL A 84 -4.23 1.11 8.33
CA VAL A 84 -3.71 0.66 7.04
C VAL A 84 -2.18 0.74 7.07
N TRP A 85 -1.51 -0.29 6.57
CA TRP A 85 -0.07 -0.28 6.39
C TRP A 85 0.29 -0.36 4.90
N ILE A 86 0.92 0.70 4.41
CA ILE A 86 1.50 0.79 3.08
C ILE A 86 3.02 0.56 3.21
N ASP A 87 3.46 -0.68 3.02
CA ASP A 87 4.87 -1.07 3.01
C ASP A 87 5.47 -0.89 1.60
N ASN A 88 5.50 0.36 1.14
CA ASN A 88 5.91 0.75 -0.20
C ASN A 88 7.45 0.75 -0.38
N LEU A 89 8.06 -0.43 -0.29
CA LEU A 89 9.45 -0.65 -0.71
C LEU A 89 9.67 -0.39 -2.21
N ASP A 90 8.61 -0.41 -3.00
CA ASP A 90 8.54 0.12 -4.38
C ASP A 90 7.36 1.09 -4.49
N GLN A 91 7.12 1.64 -5.67
CA GLN A 91 6.03 2.58 -5.92
C GLN A 91 4.66 1.96 -5.57
N VAL A 92 3.89 2.66 -4.74
CA VAL A 92 2.45 2.43 -4.58
C VAL A 92 1.71 3.60 -5.21
N THR A 93 0.85 3.30 -6.17
CA THR A 93 0.03 4.29 -6.86
C THR A 93 -1.44 3.99 -6.62
N LEU A 94 -2.14 4.97 -6.06
CA LEU A 94 -3.59 5.02 -5.97
C LEU A 94 -4.06 6.07 -6.97
N GLU A 95 -4.88 5.69 -7.94
CA GLU A 95 -5.58 6.65 -8.81
C GLU A 95 -6.75 7.30 -8.06
N ASP A 96 -7.58 8.07 -8.78
CA ASP A 96 -8.69 8.81 -8.20
C ASP A 96 -9.75 7.87 -7.59
N ASN A 97 -10.44 8.32 -6.55
CA ASN A 97 -11.57 7.61 -5.94
C ASN A 97 -11.23 6.20 -5.38
N VAL A 98 -9.95 5.90 -5.12
CA VAL A 98 -9.53 4.64 -4.49
C VAL A 98 -9.87 4.62 -3.00
N CYS A 99 -10.47 3.52 -2.54
CA CYS A 99 -10.77 3.30 -1.13
C CYS A 99 -9.93 2.14 -0.58
N ILE A 100 -9.26 2.36 0.54
CA ILE A 100 -8.56 1.34 1.31
C ILE A 100 -9.18 1.30 2.69
N SER A 101 -9.86 0.21 3.03
CA SER A 101 -10.52 0.04 4.31
C SER A 101 -9.54 -0.34 5.42
N GLN A 102 -9.98 -0.17 6.66
CA GLN A 102 -9.18 -0.30 7.86
C GLN A 102 -8.41 -1.62 7.97
N GLY A 103 -7.17 -1.54 8.46
CA GLY A 103 -6.31 -2.68 8.71
C GLY A 103 -5.78 -3.40 7.47
N ALA A 104 -6.01 -2.87 6.26
CA ALA A 104 -5.47 -3.47 5.04
C ALA A 104 -3.94 -3.32 4.95
N LEU A 105 -3.29 -4.30 4.33
CA LEU A 105 -1.84 -4.31 4.09
C LEU A 105 -1.55 -4.24 2.59
N LEU A 106 -0.75 -3.26 2.18
CA LEU A 106 -0.21 -3.16 0.82
C LEU A 106 1.30 -3.41 0.89
N LEU A 107 1.76 -4.54 0.36
CA LEU A 107 3.12 -5.04 0.56
C LEU A 107 3.88 -5.07 -0.77
N CYS A 108 4.81 -4.13 -0.98
CA CYS A 108 5.65 -4.13 -2.19
C CYS A 108 6.84 -5.08 -2.11
N GLY A 109 7.25 -5.48 -0.91
CA GLY A 109 8.44 -6.29 -0.68
C GLY A 109 8.14 -7.71 -0.24
N ASN A 110 8.98 -8.65 -0.66
CA ASN A 110 9.04 -9.98 -0.06
C ASN A 110 10.45 -10.58 -0.28
N HIS A 111 10.68 -11.79 0.23
CA HIS A 111 11.94 -12.51 0.09
C HIS A 111 11.86 -13.54 -1.04
N ASN A 112 12.90 -13.60 -1.87
CA ASN A 112 13.02 -14.61 -2.91
C ASN A 112 13.37 -15.95 -2.28
N TYR A 113 12.36 -16.75 -2.00
CA TYR A 113 12.52 -18.07 -1.38
C TYR A 113 13.26 -19.09 -2.26
N LYS A 114 13.55 -18.76 -3.53
CA LYS A 114 14.29 -19.62 -4.46
C LYS A 114 15.80 -19.47 -4.35
N VAL A 115 16.30 -18.43 -3.66
CA VAL A 115 17.74 -18.24 -3.40
C VAL A 115 18.05 -18.49 -1.93
N SER A 116 19.26 -18.99 -1.63
CA SER A 116 19.64 -19.36 -0.25
C SER A 116 19.65 -18.17 0.72
N GLY A 117 19.96 -16.97 0.23
CA GLY A 117 20.02 -15.75 1.04
C GLY A 117 18.65 -15.20 1.44
N PHE A 118 17.56 -15.70 0.86
CA PHE A 118 16.24 -15.07 0.94
C PHE A 118 16.32 -13.58 0.60
N ASP A 119 16.95 -13.25 -0.53
CA ASP A 119 17.20 -11.86 -0.91
C ASP A 119 15.90 -11.10 -1.12
N LEU A 120 15.94 -9.79 -0.89
CA LEU A 120 14.80 -8.93 -1.13
C LEU A 120 14.43 -8.97 -2.62
N PHE A 121 13.13 -9.01 -2.92
CA PHE A 121 12.60 -8.50 -4.17
C PHE A 121 11.48 -7.51 -3.87
N VAL A 122 11.29 -6.54 -4.77
CA VAL A 122 10.21 -5.56 -4.66
C VAL A 122 9.46 -5.48 -5.98
N LYS A 123 8.17 -5.17 -5.90
CA LYS A 123 7.32 -4.88 -7.06
C LYS A 123 6.32 -3.77 -6.71
N PRO A 124 5.98 -2.89 -7.67
CA PRO A 124 5.02 -1.81 -7.43
C PRO A 124 3.60 -2.36 -7.24
N ILE A 125 2.73 -1.58 -6.60
CA ILE A 125 1.29 -1.85 -6.52
C ILE A 125 0.56 -0.69 -7.19
N LEU A 126 -0.42 -1.01 -8.05
CA LEU A 126 -1.25 -0.03 -8.73
C LEU A 126 -2.72 -0.31 -8.44
N LEU A 127 -3.38 0.63 -7.78
CA LEU A 127 -4.83 0.61 -7.56
C LEU A 127 -5.46 1.65 -8.47
N LYS A 128 -6.15 1.21 -9.53
CA LYS A 128 -6.78 2.12 -10.50
C LYS A 128 -8.08 2.72 -9.99
N GLU A 129 -8.59 3.69 -10.74
CA GLU A 129 -9.73 4.51 -10.36
C GLU A 129 -10.91 3.69 -9.82
N GLY A 130 -11.49 4.14 -8.70
CA GLY A 130 -12.70 3.56 -8.10
C GLY A 130 -12.53 2.17 -7.49
N SER A 131 -11.29 1.64 -7.47
CA SER A 131 -10.99 0.36 -6.85
C SER A 131 -11.08 0.41 -5.32
N TRP A 132 -11.37 -0.74 -4.71
CA TRP A 132 -11.60 -0.85 -3.28
C TRP A 132 -10.87 -2.04 -2.68
N VAL A 133 -9.99 -1.77 -1.71
CA VAL A 133 -9.37 -2.78 -0.84
C VAL A 133 -10.20 -2.88 0.44
N GLY A 134 -10.84 -4.03 0.65
CA GLY A 134 -11.66 -4.32 1.81
C GLY A 134 -10.86 -4.35 3.13
N ALA A 135 -11.59 -4.29 4.24
CA ALA A 135 -10.95 -4.20 5.54
C ALA A 135 -10.17 -5.47 5.87
N LYS A 136 -8.99 -5.31 6.48
CA LYS A 136 -8.06 -6.39 6.83
C LYS A 136 -7.64 -7.27 5.64
N SER A 137 -7.76 -6.75 4.42
CA SER A 137 -7.32 -7.45 3.21
C SER A 137 -5.86 -7.16 2.91
N ASN A 138 -5.19 -8.09 2.23
CA ASN A 138 -3.76 -8.03 1.94
C ASN A 138 -3.51 -8.02 0.43
N VAL A 139 -2.61 -7.14 -0.01
CA VAL A 139 -2.22 -6.98 -1.42
C VAL A 139 -0.74 -7.35 -1.57
N ALA A 140 -0.47 -8.39 -2.37
CA ALA A 140 0.87 -8.90 -2.61
C ALA A 140 1.68 -7.99 -3.56
N PRO A 141 3.02 -8.17 -3.61
CA PRO A 141 3.87 -7.39 -4.51
C PRO A 141 3.48 -7.54 -5.98
N GLY A 142 3.36 -6.43 -6.72
CA GLY A 142 3.13 -6.44 -8.16
C GLY A 142 1.67 -6.49 -8.57
N VAL A 143 0.74 -6.51 -7.62
CA VAL A 143 -0.69 -6.62 -7.91
C VAL A 143 -1.24 -5.31 -8.45
N ILE A 144 -2.00 -5.42 -9.54
CA ILE A 144 -2.77 -4.33 -10.15
C ILE A 144 -4.25 -4.58 -9.90
N PHE A 145 -4.96 -3.59 -9.36
CA PHE A 145 -6.41 -3.56 -9.36
C PHE A 145 -6.82 -2.71 -10.55
N GLU A 146 -7.43 -3.32 -11.56
CA GLU A 146 -8.05 -2.57 -12.64
C GLU A 146 -9.25 -1.75 -12.13
N SER A 147 -9.72 -0.82 -12.96
CA SER A 147 -10.72 0.16 -12.51
C SER A 147 -11.93 -0.50 -11.86
N HIS A 148 -12.39 0.07 -10.74
CA HIS A 148 -13.55 -0.38 -9.98
C HIS A 148 -13.48 -1.79 -9.38
N ALA A 149 -12.33 -2.48 -9.47
CA ALA A 149 -12.14 -3.78 -8.84
C ALA A 149 -12.27 -3.71 -7.31
N VAL A 150 -12.79 -4.77 -6.70
CA VAL A 150 -13.01 -4.87 -5.25
C VAL A 150 -12.35 -6.12 -4.72
N LEU A 151 -11.53 -5.97 -3.68
CA LEU A 151 -11.07 -7.06 -2.84
C LEU A 151 -11.92 -7.07 -1.57
N SER A 152 -12.67 -8.13 -1.33
CA SER A 152 -13.56 -8.23 -0.16
C SER A 152 -12.79 -8.30 1.15
N LEU A 153 -13.50 -8.13 2.27
CA LEU A 153 -12.99 -8.20 3.65
C LEU A 153 -12.13 -9.46 3.89
N GLY A 154 -10.94 -9.26 4.47
CA GLY A 154 -10.03 -10.33 4.88
C GLY A 154 -9.39 -11.13 3.74
N SER A 155 -9.56 -10.69 2.49
CA SER A 155 -9.07 -11.41 1.32
C SER A 155 -7.62 -11.10 0.98
N VAL A 156 -6.96 -11.97 0.22
CA VAL A 156 -5.54 -11.87 -0.14
C VAL A 156 -5.39 -11.85 -1.65
N ALA A 157 -5.10 -10.67 -2.22
CA ALA A 157 -4.81 -10.54 -3.65
C ALA A 157 -3.36 -10.95 -3.92
N THR A 158 -3.19 -12.06 -4.65
CA THR A 158 -1.89 -12.59 -5.10
C THR A 158 -1.68 -12.45 -6.62
N SER A 159 -2.68 -11.98 -7.34
CA SER A 159 -2.70 -11.73 -8.79
C SER A 159 -3.48 -10.46 -9.08
N ASN A 160 -3.42 -9.97 -10.34
CA ASN A 160 -4.17 -8.79 -10.76
C ASN A 160 -5.68 -9.04 -10.70
N LEU A 161 -6.43 -7.99 -10.37
CA LEU A 161 -7.89 -8.00 -10.34
C LEU A 161 -8.42 -7.29 -11.58
N GLU A 162 -9.36 -7.94 -12.28
CA GLU A 162 -10.00 -7.40 -13.48
C GLU A 162 -10.94 -6.23 -13.16
N ALA A 163 -11.15 -5.36 -14.17
CA ALA A 163 -12.02 -4.20 -14.03
C ALA A 163 -13.43 -4.63 -13.61
N TYR A 164 -14.01 -3.91 -12.66
CA TYR A 164 -15.30 -4.24 -12.04
C TYR A 164 -15.37 -5.65 -11.44
N GLY A 165 -14.26 -6.38 -11.27
CA GLY A 165 -14.29 -7.69 -10.62
C GLY A 165 -14.41 -7.55 -9.11
N ILE A 166 -15.21 -8.41 -8.47
CA ILE A 166 -15.26 -8.55 -7.02
C ILE A 166 -14.55 -9.87 -6.67
N TYR A 167 -13.52 -9.78 -5.84
CA TYR A 167 -12.64 -10.89 -5.48
C TYR A 167 -12.76 -11.19 -3.99
N SER A 168 -12.74 -12.47 -3.63
CA SER A 168 -12.87 -12.92 -2.25
C SER A 168 -12.04 -14.18 -1.99
N GLY A 169 -11.52 -14.31 -0.76
CA GLY A 169 -10.79 -15.49 -0.29
C GLY A 169 -9.28 -15.28 -0.12
N ASN A 170 -8.59 -16.36 0.26
CA ASN A 170 -7.14 -16.43 0.39
C ASN A 170 -6.63 -17.75 -0.23
N PRO A 171 -6.08 -17.73 -1.46
CA PRO A 171 -5.95 -16.58 -2.35
C PRO A 171 -7.32 -16.09 -2.85
N ALA A 172 -7.42 -14.80 -3.17
CA ALA A 172 -8.66 -14.21 -3.64
C ALA A 172 -8.96 -14.64 -5.09
N ILE A 173 -10.20 -15.08 -5.34
CA ILE A 173 -10.71 -15.42 -6.67
C ILE A 173 -11.88 -14.52 -7.03
N LYS A 174 -12.12 -14.30 -8.33
CA LYS A 174 -13.26 -13.51 -8.80
C LYS A 174 -14.56 -14.25 -8.46
N VAL A 175 -15.43 -13.62 -7.68
CA VAL A 175 -16.72 -14.19 -7.24
C VAL A 175 -17.92 -13.59 -7.97
N LYS A 176 -17.82 -12.35 -8.44
CA LYS A 176 -18.84 -11.71 -9.29
C LYS A 176 -18.30 -10.48 -10.01
N THR A 177 -19.07 -9.98 -10.97
CA THR A 177 -18.86 -8.65 -11.56
C THR A 177 -19.66 -7.61 -10.76
N ARG A 178 -19.01 -6.53 -10.36
CA ARG A 178 -19.59 -5.34 -9.74
C ARG A 178 -20.48 -4.64 -10.75
N LYS A 179 -21.71 -4.35 -10.33
CA LYS A 179 -22.63 -3.44 -11.03
C LYS A 179 -22.80 -2.20 -10.14
N LEU A 180 -22.78 -1.02 -10.76
CA LEU A 180 -23.09 0.23 -10.09
C LEU A 180 -24.54 0.56 -10.43
N ASP A 181 -25.36 0.73 -9.39
CA ASP A 181 -26.73 1.23 -9.54
C ASP A 181 -26.70 2.75 -9.29
N ASN A 182 -27.49 3.49 -10.06
CA ASN A 182 -27.64 4.95 -9.92
C ASN A 182 -28.67 5.29 -8.84
#